data_AF-A0A975B7R0-F1
#
_entry.id   AF-A0A975B7R0-F1
#
_cell.length_a   1.000
_cell.length_b   1.000
_cell.length_c   1.000
_cell.angle_alpha   90.00
_cell.angle_beta   90.00
_cell.angle_gamma   90.00
#
_symmetry.space_group_name_H-M   'P 1'
#
loop_
_entity.id
_entity.type
_entity.pdbx_description
1 polymer ?
#
loop_
_entity_poly.entity_id
_entity_poly.type
_entity_poly.pdbx_seq_one_letter_code
_entity_poly.pdbx_strand_id
1 'polypeptide(L)'
;MFKIIFENPDSNTPVSIKKNRIIVNCGSIGQPRDGDPRASYVIYDSANETLEFRRINYDYKITAEKILEARLPESLAARLAKGR
;
A
#
# COMPACT_ATOMS: atom_id res chain seq x y z
N MET A 1 14.75 -21.75 -14.93
CA MET A 1 15.12 -21.23 -13.60
C MET A 1 14.35 -19.92 -13.41
N PHE A 2 13.36 -19.88 -12.52
CA PHE A 2 12.59 -18.65 -12.26
C PHE A 2 13.34 -17.84 -11.19
N LYS A 3 13.72 -16.60 -11.51
CA LYS A 3 14.35 -15.69 -10.57
C LYS A 3 13.26 -14.80 -9.97
N ILE A 4 12.95 -15.00 -8.69
CA ILE A 4 12.09 -14.09 -7.94
C ILE A 4 12.99 -12.96 -7.46
N ILE A 5 12.76 -11.76 -7.96
CA ILE A 5 13.46 -10.54 -7.54
C ILE A 5 12.48 -9.77 -6.66
N PHE A 6 12.90 -9.49 -5.42
CA PHE A 6 12.15 -8.60 -4.53
C PHE A 6 12.71 -7.20 -4.70
N GLU A 7 11.97 -6.35 -5.41
CA GLU A 7 12.28 -4.93 -5.53
C GLU A 7 11.29 -4.16 -4.67
N ASN A 8 11.80 -3.19 -3.90
CA ASN A 8 10.98 -2.25 -3.14
C ASN A 8 11.27 -0.85 -3.70
N PRO A 9 10.70 -0.52 -4.88
CA PRO A 9 11.03 0.71 -5.57
C PRO A 9 10.55 1.93 -4.78
N ASP A 10 11.30 3.02 -4.91
CA ASP A 10 10.96 4.28 -4.27
C ASP A 10 9.55 4.74 -4.68
N SER A 11 8.78 5.17 -3.68
CA SER A 11 7.45 5.72 -3.93
C SER A 11 7.53 6.94 -4.85
N ASN A 12 6.61 7.04 -5.82
CA ASN A 12 6.50 8.11 -6.82
C ASN A 12 7.50 8.07 -7.98
N THR A 13 8.11 6.91 -8.26
CA THR A 13 8.95 6.71 -9.45
C THR A 13 8.41 5.56 -10.30
N PRO A 14 8.11 5.78 -11.59
CA PRO A 14 7.74 4.70 -12.50
C PRO A 14 8.90 3.71 -12.73
N VAL A 15 8.61 2.43 -12.60
CA VAL A 15 9.54 1.32 -12.84
C VAL A 15 9.08 0.53 -14.06
N SER A 16 9.98 0.33 -15.03
CA SER A 16 9.71 -0.46 -16.23
C SER A 16 9.60 -1.94 -15.90
N ILE A 17 8.55 -2.59 -16.40
CA ILE A 17 8.31 -4.03 -16.21
C ILE A 17 8.47 -4.84 -17.51
N LYS A 18 9.01 -4.20 -18.56
CA LYS A 18 9.18 -4.82 -19.87
C LYS A 18 9.94 -6.14 -19.77
N LYS A 19 9.40 -7.17 -20.46
CA LYS A 19 9.98 -8.52 -20.62
C LYS A 19 9.96 -9.42 -19.39
N ASN A 20 9.33 -9.03 -18.27
CA ASN A 20 9.24 -9.85 -17.07
C ASN A 20 7.80 -10.29 -16.79
N ARG A 21 7.61 -11.58 -16.49
CA ARG A 21 6.39 -12.02 -15.79
C ARG A 21 6.60 -11.76 -14.30
N ILE A 22 5.78 -10.88 -13.72
CA ILE A 22 5.92 -10.44 -12.34
C ILE A 22 4.61 -10.63 -11.58
N ILE A 23 4.72 -10.77 -10.26
CA ILE A 23 3.60 -10.68 -9.33
C ILE A 23 3.81 -9.38 -8.56
N VAL A 24 2.75 -8.58 -8.44
CA VAL A 24 2.79 -7.26 -7.82
C VAL A 24 1.85 -7.25 -6.63
N ASN A 25 2.33 -6.75 -5.49
CA ASN A 25 1.50 -6.43 -4.34
C ASN A 25 1.42 -4.90 -4.21
N CYS A 26 0.21 -4.35 -4.33
CA CYS A 26 0.01 -2.91 -4.31
C CYS A 26 -0.01 -2.30 -2.89
N GLY A 27 0.10 -3.14 -1.86
CA GLY A 27 -0.14 -2.77 -0.47
C GLY A 27 -1.64 -2.71 -0.15
N SER A 28 -2.01 -1.87 0.80
CA SER A 28 -3.40 -1.68 1.22
C SER A 28 -3.72 -0.19 1.38
N ILE A 29 -4.93 0.21 0.97
CA ILE A 29 -5.45 1.56 1.16
C ILE A 29 -5.97 1.76 2.60
N GLY A 30 -6.74 0.81 3.13
CA GLY A 30 -7.48 1.01 4.39
C GLY A 30 -6.71 0.65 5.66
N GLN A 31 -5.96 -0.45 5.64
CA GLN A 31 -5.16 -0.90 6.80
C GLN A 31 -3.81 -1.45 6.33
N PRO A 32 -2.85 -0.58 5.95
CA PRO A 32 -1.47 -0.98 5.69
C PRO A 32 -0.90 -1.81 6.85
N ARG A 33 -0.01 -2.76 6.56
CA ARG A 33 0.55 -3.71 7.55
C ARG A 33 2.07 -3.80 7.53
N ASP A 34 2.71 -2.83 6.90
CA ASP A 34 4.14 -2.79 6.65
C ASP A 34 4.87 -1.71 7.47
N GLY A 35 4.21 -1.12 8.47
CA GLY A 35 4.77 -0.11 9.35
C GLY A 35 4.63 1.33 8.85
N ASP A 36 4.15 1.54 7.63
CA ASP A 36 3.81 2.87 7.10
C ASP A 36 2.28 3.05 7.11
N PRO A 37 1.74 3.97 7.93
CA PRO A 37 0.30 4.17 8.05
C PRO A 37 -0.34 4.80 6.81
N ARG A 38 0.44 5.30 5.83
CA ARG A 38 -0.07 5.89 4.60
C ARG A 38 -0.74 4.83 3.73
N ALA A 39 -1.84 5.21 3.09
CA ALA A 39 -2.54 4.37 2.12
C ALA A 39 -1.62 4.06 0.93
N SER A 40 -1.60 2.80 0.51
CA SER A 40 -0.76 2.30 -0.59
C SER A 40 -1.60 1.88 -1.78
N TYR A 41 -1.14 2.23 -2.99
CA TYR A 41 -1.66 1.72 -4.25
C TYR A 41 -0.58 1.74 -5.33
N VAL A 42 -0.88 1.16 -6.49
CA VAL A 42 0.02 1.15 -7.65
C VAL A 42 -0.73 1.68 -8.85
N ILE A 43 -0.07 2.54 -9.62
CA ILE A 43 -0.51 2.94 -10.96
C ILE A 43 0.16 2.02 -11.96
N TYR A 44 -0.63 1.37 -12.81
CA TYR A 44 -0.13 0.58 -13.94
C TYR A 44 -0.38 1.33 -15.25
N ASP A 45 0.71 1.73 -15.92
CA ASP A 45 0.67 2.30 -17.26
C ASP A 45 0.92 1.19 -18.28
N SER A 46 -0.15 0.78 -18.95
CA SER A 46 -0.11 -0.28 -19.96
C SER A 46 0.56 0.14 -21.28
N ALA A 47 0.60 1.43 -21.60
CA ALA A 47 1.23 1.92 -22.83
C ALA A 47 2.75 1.94 -22.71
N ASN A 48 3.25 2.34 -21.54
CA ASN A 48 4.68 2.39 -21.27
C ASN A 48 5.23 1.11 -20.60
N GLU A 49 4.35 0.21 -20.18
CA GLU A 49 4.67 -0.99 -19.40
C GLU A 49 5.45 -0.63 -18.13
N THR A 50 4.90 0.28 -17.33
CA THR A 50 5.50 0.73 -16.07
C THR A 50 4.54 0.58 -14.88
N LEU A 51 5.12 0.40 -13.70
CA LEU A 51 4.41 0.45 -12.43
C LEU A 51 4.94 1.59 -11.58
N GLU A 52 4.05 2.31 -10.92
CA GLU A 52 4.43 3.35 -9.97
C GLU A 52 3.74 3.10 -8.63
N PHE A 53 4.54 2.91 -7.59
CA PHE A 53 4.05 2.71 -6.23
C PHE A 53 3.80 4.06 -5.58
N ARG A 54 2.61 4.24 -5.01
CA ARG A 54 2.18 5.51 -4.43
C ARG A 54 1.78 5.31 -2.97
N ARG A 55 2.18 6.28 -2.15
CA ARG A 55 1.77 6.41 -0.75
C ARG A 55 1.17 7.78 -0.53
N ILE A 56 -0.01 7.83 0.06
CA ILE A 56 -0.69 9.09 0.37
C ILE A 56 -1.10 9.13 1.84
N ASN A 57 -0.97 10.32 2.44
CA ASN A 57 -1.53 10.58 3.75
C ASN A 57 -3.06 10.58 3.65
N TYR A 58 -3.72 10.04 4.66
CA TYR A 58 -5.16 10.18 4.87
C TYR A 58 -5.40 10.39 6.36
N ASP A 59 -6.57 10.95 6.70
CA ASP A 59 -6.94 11.16 8.08
C ASP A 59 -7.44 9.85 8.71
N TYR A 60 -6.49 9.04 9.18
CA TYR A 60 -6.81 7.78 9.83
C TYR A 60 -7.54 7.98 11.17
N LYS A 61 -7.49 9.18 11.76
CA LYS A 61 -8.15 9.46 13.05
C LYS A 61 -9.65 9.43 12.89
N ILE A 62 -10.18 10.01 11.81
CA ILE A 62 -11.62 9.95 11.48
C ILE A 62 -12.07 8.49 11.34
N THR A 63 -11.27 7.64 10.68
CA THR A 63 -11.59 6.21 10.55
C THR A 63 -11.49 5.49 11.89
N ALA A 64 -10.47 5.80 12.71
CA ALA A 64 -10.30 5.24 14.04
C ALA A 64 -11.49 5.60 14.97
N GLU A 65 -11.95 6.85 14.94
CA GLU A 65 -13.14 7.32 15.68
C GLU A 65 -14.38 6.53 15.28
N LYS A 66 -14.64 6.38 13.97
CA LYS A 66 -15.76 5.57 13.47
C LYS A 66 -15.71 4.11 13.94
N ILE A 67 -14.52 3.52 14.02
CA ILE A 67 -14.33 2.16 14.54
C ILE A 67 -14.74 2.08 16.02
N LEU A 68 -14.35 3.07 16.82
CA LEU A 68 -14.68 3.15 18.25
C LEU A 68 -16.18 3.40 18.46
N GLU A 69 -16.79 4.31 17.70
CA GLU A 69 -18.23 4.58 17.72
C GLU A 69 -19.05 3.33 17.37
N ALA A 70 -18.54 2.52 16.43
CA ALA A 70 -19.14 1.23 16.07
C ALA A 70 -18.93 0.12 17.13
N ARG A 71 -18.29 0.42 18.27
CA ARG A 71 -17.96 -0.53 19.36
C ARG A 71 -17.16 -1.74 18.89
N LEU A 72 -16.34 -1.56 17.86
CA LEU A 72 -15.39 -2.58 17.41
C LEU A 72 -14.17 -2.62 18.34
N PRO A 73 -13.40 -3.73 18.34
CA PRO A 73 -12.21 -3.83 19.18
C PRO A 73 -11.25 -2.65 18.97
N GLU A 74 -10.85 -1.98 20.06
CA GLU A 74 -9.98 -0.79 20.03
C GLU A 74 -8.66 -1.03 19.29
N SER A 75 -8.17 -2.27 19.31
CA SER A 75 -6.98 -2.67 18.56
C SER A 75 -7.08 -2.41 17.06
N LEU A 76 -8.29 -2.39 16.48
CA LEU A 76 -8.51 -2.08 15.05
C LEU A 76 -8.30 -0.60 14.75
N ALA A 77 -8.68 0.28 15.67
CA ALA A 77 -8.44 1.72 15.58
C ALA A 77 -6.96 2.05 15.82
N ALA A 78 -6.39 1.49 16.90
CA ALA A 78 -5.02 1.77 17.33
C ALA A 78 -3.95 1.38 16.29
N ARG A 79 -4.24 0.37 15.46
CA ARG A 79 -3.28 -0.15 14.50
C ARG A 79 -3.16 0.67 13.21
N LEU A 80 -4.19 1.47 12.89
CA LEU A 80 -4.15 2.38 11.73
C LEU A 80 -3.00 3.39 11.83
N ALA A 81 -2.75 3.93 13.03
CA ALA A 81 -1.66 4.87 13.27
C ALA A 81 -0.27 4.24 13.11
N LYS A 82 -0.17 2.91 13.23
CA LYS A 82 1.10 2.16 13.21
C LYS A 82 1.36 1.47 11.87
N GLY A 83 0.37 1.43 10.96
CA GLY A 83 0.43 0.61 9.76
C GLY A 83 0.65 -0.87 10.09
N ARG A 84 -0.09 -1.44 11.04
CA ARG A 84 0.01 -2.85 11.46
C ARG A 84 -1.36 -3.51 11.61
#